data_AF-A0A8J6MD41-F1
#
_entry.id   AF-A0A8J6MD41-F1
#
_cell.length_a   1.000
_cell.length_b   1.000
_cell.length_c   1.000
_cell.angle_alpha   90.00
_cell.angle_beta   90.00
_cell.angle_gamma   90.00
#
_symmetry.space_group_name_H-M   'P 1'
#
loop_
_entity.id
_entity.type
_entity.pdbx_description
1 polymer ?
#
loop_
_entity_poly.entity_id
_entity_poly.type
_entity_poly.pdbx_seq_one_letter_code
_entity_poly.pdbx_strand_id
1 'polypeptide(L)'
;MTDHLSDFLDGFSGEDYPAGFLQRYELLEYMGRGQDGETLLVRDRTDGSLAVARCVRGGEAAAAGDEGEVLSRLSHPAIPRFLGRFEQDGVRCMVREYMEGAPLDELTRNSPLGREKAVSIAVQLCEILTYLHGQEPPVIHRDIKPQNVILAPGGGVRLIDFGISRQYRGDAGSDTVCLGTRSFAPPEQYGYAETDQRADIYALGVLLRYLLTGSTREGEGGTGDRRLDRVISRCTAFAPQDRYPAAGAVGHALRRCAGAHRKRFRVLAGLVLAAVCGLFLGFAAGRYTDFGMPLLSRPGVAFSEPLIEGAVRASLGVDESFRLTPELVGGVELLYLAGNTPCANIDTFLQEVDAWQGDPAEEVRGHVSDLSDLAMMPRLRHLGIAGNDLADVGAVAGLKDLDWLELIQNHISVLPDLSGLEHLTYVGLDSNPLGDITPLAQLPALTSVNLNGLTAEVDGAQLEVLRDEGWEGLFLNGDNDFYRHLAVKTVKTLHLYNSPMTDLSVLAGVSGLRELNLCGSRLTTLEGIGVHSGLEILDLRDTLVSDLTPLLDLPNLQTLWLEERQEPLAAVLADKPGLTIQYG
;
A
#
# COMPACT_ATOMS: atom_id res chain seq x y z
N MET A 1 -19.15 4.23 -44.05
CA MET A 1 -19.16 5.46 -43.22
C MET A 1 -20.23 6.45 -43.71
N THR A 2 -21.42 5.98 -44.14
CA THR A 2 -22.39 6.88 -44.83
C THR A 2 -23.88 6.58 -44.64
N ASP A 3 -24.33 5.40 -44.20
CA ASP A 3 -25.79 5.14 -44.10
C ASP A 3 -26.40 5.34 -42.70
N HIS A 4 -25.62 5.25 -41.61
CA HIS A 4 -26.15 5.44 -40.25
C HIS A 4 -26.16 6.91 -39.77
N LEU A 5 -25.49 7.81 -40.49
CA LEU A 5 -25.37 9.22 -40.10
C LEU A 5 -26.54 10.05 -40.64
N SER A 6 -27.10 9.70 -41.81
CA SER A 6 -28.27 10.35 -42.39
C SER A 6 -29.56 10.00 -41.64
N ASP A 7 -29.78 8.72 -41.32
CA ASP A 7 -30.94 8.28 -40.52
C ASP A 7 -30.89 8.80 -39.08
N PHE A 8 -29.69 9.10 -38.56
CA PHE A 8 -29.49 9.72 -37.25
C PHE A 8 -29.84 11.21 -37.25
N LEU A 9 -29.49 11.95 -38.30
CA LEU A 9 -29.75 13.39 -38.41
C LEU A 9 -31.23 13.72 -38.70
N ASP A 10 -31.98 12.82 -39.35
CA ASP A 10 -33.41 13.03 -39.66
C ASP A 10 -34.35 12.85 -38.45
N GLY A 11 -33.87 12.27 -37.34
CA GLY A 11 -34.64 12.08 -36.10
C GLY A 11 -34.24 12.98 -34.93
N PHE A 12 -33.19 13.80 -35.08
CA PHE A 12 -32.60 14.61 -34.00
C PHE A 12 -32.99 16.09 -34.16
N SER A 13 -33.91 16.58 -33.33
CA SER A 13 -34.17 18.01 -33.27
C SER A 13 -33.05 18.69 -32.48
N GLY A 14 -32.43 19.73 -33.05
CA GLY A 14 -31.47 20.58 -32.32
C GLY A 14 -32.10 21.36 -31.15
N GLU A 15 -33.39 21.16 -30.87
CA GLU A 15 -34.13 21.80 -29.78
C GLU A 15 -34.03 21.00 -28.46
N ASP A 16 -33.48 19.78 -28.49
CA ASP A 16 -33.46 18.86 -27.34
C ASP A 16 -32.25 19.00 -26.40
N TYR A 17 -31.34 19.94 -26.65
CA TYR A 17 -30.10 20.14 -25.87
C TYR A 17 -29.84 21.62 -25.55
N PRO A 18 -29.06 21.93 -24.49
CA PRO A 18 -28.77 23.31 -24.11
C PRO A 18 -28.17 24.15 -25.24
N ALA A 19 -28.66 25.37 -25.43
CA ALA A 19 -28.22 26.23 -26.54
C ALA A 19 -26.71 26.53 -26.49
N GLY A 20 -26.17 26.77 -25.29
CA GLY A 20 -24.73 26.99 -25.09
C GLY A 20 -23.88 25.76 -25.44
N PHE A 21 -24.42 24.55 -25.29
CA PHE A 21 -23.74 23.31 -25.70
C PHE A 21 -23.66 23.22 -27.22
N LEU A 22 -24.78 23.45 -27.92
CA LEU A 22 -24.85 23.38 -29.39
C LEU A 22 -24.09 24.54 -30.07
N GLN A 23 -23.95 25.68 -29.39
CA GLN A 23 -23.13 26.80 -29.86
C GLN A 23 -21.64 26.44 -29.84
N ARG A 24 -21.17 25.69 -28.84
CA ARG A 24 -19.76 25.32 -28.70
C ARG A 24 -19.41 24.02 -29.39
N TYR A 25 -20.32 23.05 -29.42
CA TYR A 25 -20.05 21.70 -29.89
C TYR A 25 -20.90 21.32 -31.10
N GLU A 26 -20.27 20.67 -32.06
CA GLU A 26 -20.90 20.00 -33.20
C GLU A 26 -21.13 18.53 -32.84
N LEU A 27 -22.37 18.05 -32.96
CA LEU A 27 -22.71 16.65 -32.76
C LEU A 27 -22.18 15.81 -33.94
N LEU A 28 -21.40 14.77 -33.67
CA LEU A 28 -20.83 13.90 -34.70
C LEU A 28 -21.51 12.53 -34.74
N GLU A 29 -21.57 11.85 -33.60
CA GLU A 29 -22.02 10.46 -33.52
C GLU A 29 -22.70 10.17 -32.18
N TYR A 30 -23.69 9.29 -32.20
CA TYR A 30 -24.29 8.74 -31.00
C TYR A 30 -23.58 7.46 -30.58
N MET A 31 -22.93 7.49 -29.43
CA MET A 31 -22.14 6.37 -28.91
C MET A 31 -23.00 5.37 -28.12
N GLY A 32 -24.19 5.78 -27.65
CA GLY A 32 -25.12 4.89 -26.97
C GLY A 32 -26.00 5.58 -25.91
N ARG A 33 -26.98 4.82 -25.39
CA ARG A 33 -27.78 5.19 -24.20
C ARG A 33 -27.34 4.35 -23.01
N GLY A 34 -26.91 5.01 -21.94
CA GLY A 34 -26.71 4.39 -20.64
C GLY A 34 -27.94 4.52 -19.74
N GLN A 35 -27.90 3.89 -18.55
CA GLN A 35 -28.94 4.05 -17.52
C GLN A 35 -29.07 5.51 -17.04
N ASP A 36 -28.00 6.31 -17.12
CA ASP A 36 -27.99 7.72 -16.70
C ASP A 36 -27.67 8.66 -17.88
N GLY A 37 -28.29 8.45 -19.05
CA GLY A 37 -28.30 9.44 -20.15
C GLY A 37 -27.77 8.95 -21.50
N GLU A 38 -27.79 9.87 -22.46
CA GLU A 38 -27.29 9.72 -23.83
C GLU A 38 -25.82 10.11 -23.90
N THR A 39 -24.99 9.32 -24.59
CA THR A 39 -23.56 9.61 -24.80
C THR A 39 -23.30 9.94 -26.26
N LEU A 40 -22.72 11.10 -26.50
CA LEU A 40 -22.50 11.69 -27.81
C LEU A 40 -21.02 11.97 -28.03
N LEU A 41 -20.49 11.62 -29.20
CA LEU A 41 -19.22 12.14 -29.69
C LEU A 41 -19.49 13.51 -30.32
N VAL A 42 -18.74 14.50 -29.86
CA VAL A 42 -18.88 15.88 -30.31
C VAL A 42 -17.53 16.48 -30.69
N ARG A 43 -17.55 17.54 -31.48
CA ARG A 43 -16.37 18.32 -31.86
C ARG A 43 -16.50 19.74 -31.34
N ASP A 44 -15.50 20.23 -30.62
CA ASP A 44 -15.45 21.64 -30.23
C ASP A 44 -15.27 22.49 -31.49
N ARG A 45 -16.20 23.44 -31.70
CA ARG A 45 -16.22 24.30 -32.89
C ARG A 45 -15.10 25.35 -32.86
N THR A 46 -14.47 25.58 -31.70
CA THR A 46 -13.42 26.59 -31.54
C THR A 46 -12.04 26.10 -31.99
N ASP A 47 -11.68 24.86 -31.65
CA ASP A 47 -10.35 24.28 -31.93
C ASP A 47 -10.39 22.95 -32.72
N GLY A 48 -11.58 22.39 -32.97
CA GLY A 48 -11.77 21.15 -33.70
C GLY A 48 -11.48 19.88 -32.90
N SER A 49 -11.19 19.99 -31.60
CA SER A 49 -10.91 18.84 -30.73
C SER A 49 -12.14 17.96 -30.54
N LEU A 50 -11.92 16.65 -30.36
CA LEU A 50 -12.99 15.71 -30.08
C LEU A 50 -13.27 15.64 -28.58
N ALA A 51 -14.55 15.53 -28.23
CA ALA A 51 -15.02 15.41 -26.87
C ALA A 51 -16.18 14.41 -26.77
N VAL A 52 -16.41 13.89 -25.57
CA VAL A 52 -17.56 13.05 -25.25
C VAL A 52 -18.50 13.84 -24.37
N ALA A 53 -19.76 13.95 -24.79
CA ALA A 53 -20.82 14.61 -24.04
C ALA A 53 -21.81 13.58 -23.50
N ARG A 54 -22.06 13.59 -22.20
CA ARG A 54 -23.09 12.81 -21.53
C ARG A 54 -24.27 13.71 -21.20
N CYS A 55 -25.43 13.48 -21.79
CA CYS A 55 -26.62 14.31 -21.64
C CYS A 55 -27.76 13.55 -20.93
N VAL A 56 -28.36 14.16 -19.91
CA VAL A 56 -29.43 13.57 -19.08
C VAL A 56 -30.64 14.51 -19.06
N ARG A 57 -31.85 13.95 -19.16
CA ARG A 57 -33.13 14.69 -19.09
C ARG A 57 -33.89 14.34 -17.79
N GLY A 58 -34.35 15.32 -17.00
CA GLY A 58 -35.29 15.13 -15.89
C GLY A 58 -34.74 15.27 -14.44
N GLY A 59 -35.60 15.74 -13.53
CA GLY A 59 -35.29 16.38 -12.24
C GLY A 59 -34.85 15.53 -11.05
N GLU A 60 -34.74 14.20 -11.16
CA GLU A 60 -34.17 13.33 -10.10
C GLU A 60 -32.83 12.69 -10.53
N ALA A 61 -32.63 12.41 -11.82
CA ALA A 61 -31.34 11.94 -12.35
C ALA A 61 -30.28 13.06 -12.41
N ALA A 62 -30.72 14.32 -12.41
CA ALA A 62 -29.87 15.51 -12.27
C ALA A 62 -29.34 15.72 -10.84
N ALA A 63 -29.78 14.93 -9.85
CA ALA A 63 -29.29 15.00 -8.46
C ALA A 63 -28.10 14.06 -8.18
N ALA A 64 -27.70 13.23 -9.15
CA ALA A 64 -26.52 12.38 -9.02
C ALA A 64 -25.25 13.24 -8.92
N GLY A 65 -24.42 12.92 -7.90
CA GLY A 65 -23.19 13.64 -7.56
C GLY A 65 -22.32 13.99 -8.77
N ASP A 66 -21.63 15.11 -8.66
CA ASP A 66 -21.04 15.79 -9.79
C ASP A 66 -19.73 15.12 -10.25
N GLU A 67 -19.82 14.13 -11.15
CA GLU A 67 -18.66 13.56 -11.84
C GLU A 67 -17.76 14.65 -12.45
N GLY A 68 -18.36 15.78 -12.89
CA GLY A 68 -17.61 16.93 -13.36
C GLY A 68 -16.76 17.60 -12.28
N GLU A 69 -17.25 17.67 -11.03
CA GLU A 69 -16.49 18.22 -9.90
C GLU A 69 -15.27 17.36 -9.59
N VAL A 70 -15.45 16.03 -9.51
CA VAL A 70 -14.33 15.11 -9.31
C VAL A 70 -13.33 15.20 -10.46
N LEU A 71 -13.77 15.20 -11.71
CA LEU A 71 -12.87 15.32 -12.85
C LEU A 71 -12.18 16.69 -12.93
N SER A 72 -12.83 17.78 -12.46
CA SER A 72 -12.28 19.13 -12.53
C SER A 72 -11.01 19.34 -11.68
N ARG A 73 -10.85 18.54 -10.63
CA ARG A 73 -9.67 18.58 -9.74
C ARG A 73 -8.58 17.56 -10.10
N LEU A 74 -8.82 16.68 -11.07
CA LEU A 74 -7.86 15.66 -11.50
C LEU A 74 -7.01 16.17 -12.66
N SER A 75 -5.72 15.81 -12.64
CA SER A 75 -4.74 16.15 -13.66
C SER A 75 -3.84 14.93 -13.92
N HIS A 76 -4.29 14.05 -14.81
CA HIS A 76 -3.56 12.84 -15.19
C HIS A 76 -3.79 12.52 -16.68
N PRO A 77 -2.74 12.19 -17.47
CA PRO A 77 -2.86 11.99 -18.92
C PRO A 77 -3.71 10.78 -19.33
N ALA A 78 -3.93 9.84 -18.41
CA ALA A 78 -4.78 8.66 -18.62
C ALA A 78 -6.24 8.84 -18.18
N ILE A 79 -6.63 10.04 -17.72
CA ILE A 79 -7.98 10.35 -17.24
C ILE A 79 -8.52 11.51 -18.08
N PRO A 80 -9.77 11.45 -18.59
CA PRO A 80 -10.30 12.52 -19.43
C PRO A 80 -10.45 13.83 -18.65
N ARG A 81 -9.98 14.93 -19.23
CA ARG A 81 -10.19 16.26 -18.64
C ARG A 81 -11.64 16.67 -18.71
N PHE A 82 -12.11 17.35 -17.66
CA PHE A 82 -13.41 18.03 -17.68
C PHE A 82 -13.35 19.28 -18.56
N LEU A 83 -14.25 19.38 -19.54
CA LEU A 83 -14.29 20.48 -20.51
C LEU A 83 -15.44 21.47 -20.25
N GLY A 84 -16.49 21.02 -19.57
CA GLY A 84 -17.56 21.89 -19.10
C GLY A 84 -18.89 21.19 -18.84
N ARG A 85 -19.84 21.98 -18.33
CA ARG A 85 -21.24 21.59 -18.12
C ARG A 85 -22.15 22.61 -18.77
N PHE A 86 -23.23 22.12 -19.37
CA PHE A 86 -24.30 22.93 -19.93
C PHE A 86 -25.63 22.42 -19.38
N GLU A 87 -26.49 23.33 -18.95
CA GLU A 87 -27.79 22.99 -18.40
C GLU A 87 -28.83 23.99 -18.86
N GLN A 88 -29.93 23.48 -19.43
CA GLN A 88 -31.06 24.29 -19.88
C GLN A 88 -32.30 23.38 -19.98
N ASP A 89 -33.47 23.91 -19.61
CA ASP A 89 -34.78 23.25 -19.79
C ASP A 89 -34.84 21.80 -19.25
N GLY A 90 -34.15 21.54 -18.13
CA GLY A 90 -34.13 20.21 -17.49
C GLY A 90 -33.23 19.18 -18.18
N VAL A 91 -32.40 19.61 -19.14
CA VAL A 91 -31.36 18.81 -19.80
C VAL A 91 -29.99 19.27 -19.32
N ARG A 92 -29.19 18.35 -18.80
CA ARG A 92 -27.79 18.60 -18.40
C ARG A 92 -26.85 17.80 -19.29
N CYS A 93 -25.90 18.46 -19.93
CA CYS A 93 -24.81 17.85 -20.67
C CYS A 93 -23.47 18.10 -19.98
N MET A 94 -22.77 17.04 -19.62
CA MET A 94 -21.40 17.08 -19.11
C MET A 94 -20.44 16.69 -20.23
N VAL A 95 -19.43 17.51 -20.49
CA VAL A 95 -18.49 17.34 -21.60
C VAL A 95 -17.09 17.08 -21.06
N ARG A 96 -16.45 16.04 -21.58
CA ARG A 96 -15.10 15.61 -21.22
C ARG A 96 -14.28 15.29 -22.45
N GLU A 97 -12.96 15.26 -22.29
CA GLU A 97 -12.03 14.90 -23.36
C GLU A 97 -12.34 13.51 -23.95
N TYR A 98 -12.27 13.39 -25.28
CA TYR A 98 -12.38 12.10 -25.95
C TYR A 98 -11.08 11.31 -25.82
N MET A 99 -11.18 10.10 -25.26
CA MET A 99 -10.05 9.19 -25.11
C MET A 99 -10.00 8.22 -26.31
N GLU A 100 -9.11 8.50 -27.27
CA GLU A 100 -8.85 7.60 -28.41
C GLU A 100 -8.41 6.19 -27.98
N GLY A 101 -8.96 5.17 -28.63
CA GLY A 101 -8.62 3.77 -28.42
C GLY A 101 -9.85 2.87 -28.45
N ALA A 102 -9.64 1.59 -28.12
CA ALA A 102 -10.71 0.61 -28.02
C ALA A 102 -10.95 0.22 -26.56
N PRO A 103 -12.20 0.13 -26.09
CA PRO A 103 -12.50 -0.37 -24.76
C PRO A 103 -12.15 -1.86 -24.64
N LEU A 104 -11.79 -2.32 -23.43
CA LEU A 104 -11.30 -3.69 -23.27
C LEU A 104 -12.35 -4.76 -23.54
N ASP A 105 -13.65 -4.46 -23.34
CA ASP A 105 -14.75 -5.40 -23.64
C ASP A 105 -14.85 -5.73 -25.14
N GLU A 106 -14.55 -4.76 -26.01
CA GLU A 106 -14.45 -4.98 -27.44
C GLU A 106 -13.26 -5.88 -27.77
N LEU A 107 -12.12 -5.65 -27.13
CA LEU A 107 -10.90 -6.44 -27.34
C LEU A 107 -11.04 -7.88 -26.84
N THR A 108 -11.83 -8.12 -25.79
CA THR A 108 -12.08 -9.46 -25.22
C THR A 108 -13.30 -10.16 -25.79
N ARG A 109 -14.05 -9.53 -26.70
CA ARG A 109 -15.31 -10.06 -27.25
C ARG A 109 -15.17 -11.45 -27.86
N ASN A 110 -14.05 -11.70 -28.55
CA ASN A 110 -13.81 -12.93 -29.29
C ASN A 110 -12.85 -13.89 -28.59
N SER A 111 -11.95 -13.37 -27.75
CA SER A 111 -10.94 -14.18 -27.06
C SER A 111 -10.36 -13.43 -25.86
N PRO A 112 -9.94 -14.13 -24.79
CA PRO A 112 -9.15 -13.52 -23.72
C PRO A 112 -7.83 -12.92 -24.26
N LEU A 113 -7.29 -11.97 -23.52
CA LEU A 113 -6.00 -11.36 -23.83
C LEU A 113 -4.84 -12.27 -23.42
N GLY A 114 -3.75 -12.18 -24.18
CA GLY A 114 -2.49 -12.81 -23.80
C GLY A 114 -1.98 -12.26 -22.45
N ARG A 115 -1.41 -13.15 -21.63
CA ARG A 115 -0.88 -12.86 -20.29
C ARG A 115 -0.08 -11.56 -20.20
N GLU A 116 0.89 -11.37 -21.08
CA GLU A 116 1.77 -10.19 -21.04
C GLU A 116 0.99 -8.88 -21.22
N LYS A 117 0.01 -8.89 -22.14
CA LYS A 117 -0.85 -7.75 -22.40
C LYS A 117 -1.80 -7.48 -21.23
N ALA A 118 -2.44 -8.51 -20.69
CA ALA A 118 -3.33 -8.40 -19.54
C ALA A 118 -2.61 -7.87 -18.29
N VAL A 119 -1.41 -8.40 -17.99
CA VAL A 119 -0.59 -7.94 -16.86
C VAL A 119 -0.09 -6.50 -17.09
N SER A 120 0.36 -6.17 -18.30
CA SER A 120 0.75 -4.79 -18.64
C SER A 120 -0.39 -3.80 -18.43
N ILE A 121 -1.60 -4.14 -18.87
CA ILE A 121 -2.80 -3.32 -18.67
C ILE A 121 -3.09 -3.14 -17.18
N ALA A 122 -3.09 -4.23 -16.42
CA ALA A 122 -3.37 -4.19 -14.99
C ALA A 122 -2.32 -3.38 -14.20
N VAL A 123 -1.04 -3.43 -14.59
CA VAL A 123 0.02 -2.61 -14.00
C VAL A 123 -0.20 -1.13 -14.26
N GLN A 124 -0.55 -0.73 -15.50
CA GLN A 124 -0.86 0.67 -15.80
C GLN A 124 -2.13 1.14 -15.07
N LEU A 125 -3.15 0.28 -14.94
CA LEU A 125 -4.33 0.59 -14.11
C LEU A 125 -3.97 0.80 -12.64
N CYS A 126 -3.03 0.02 -12.09
CA CYS A 126 -2.55 0.25 -10.72
C CYS A 126 -1.91 1.63 -10.55
N GLU A 127 -1.19 2.14 -11.55
CA GLU A 127 -0.60 3.48 -11.53
C GLU A 127 -1.69 4.56 -11.52
N ILE A 128 -2.73 4.40 -12.35
CA ILE A 128 -3.88 5.32 -12.40
C ILE A 128 -4.65 5.30 -11.06
N LEU A 129 -4.91 4.12 -10.51
CA LEU A 129 -5.61 3.97 -9.23
C LEU A 129 -4.78 4.52 -8.07
N THR A 130 -3.47 4.33 -8.07
CA THR A 130 -2.58 4.92 -7.06
C THR A 130 -2.66 6.45 -7.08
N TYR A 131 -2.70 7.05 -8.28
CA TYR A 131 -2.91 8.48 -8.42
C TYR A 131 -4.27 8.93 -7.86
N LEU A 132 -5.35 8.22 -8.18
CA LEU A 132 -6.70 8.53 -7.71
C LEU A 132 -6.86 8.39 -6.18
N HIS A 133 -6.34 7.31 -5.61
CA HIS A 133 -6.40 7.01 -4.18
C HIS A 133 -5.53 7.97 -3.35
N GLY A 134 -4.47 8.53 -3.94
CA GLY A 134 -3.61 9.55 -3.31
C GLY A 134 -4.12 10.99 -3.39
N GLN A 135 -5.33 11.24 -3.91
CA GLN A 135 -5.94 12.58 -3.88
C GLN A 135 -6.43 12.94 -2.48
N GLU A 136 -6.65 14.23 -2.21
CA GLU A 136 -7.24 14.72 -0.96
C GLU A 136 -8.58 15.45 -1.24
N PRO A 137 -9.74 14.89 -0.86
CA PRO A 137 -9.93 13.52 -0.35
C PRO A 137 -9.73 12.44 -1.43
N PRO A 138 -9.40 11.19 -1.04
CA PRO A 138 -9.18 10.08 -1.98
C PRO A 138 -10.33 9.91 -2.96
N VAL A 139 -10.01 9.69 -4.24
CA VAL A 139 -11.00 9.43 -5.27
C VAL A 139 -11.08 7.93 -5.51
N ILE A 140 -12.23 7.33 -5.19
CA ILE A 140 -12.50 5.90 -5.42
C ILE A 140 -13.33 5.79 -6.70
N HIS A 141 -12.89 4.99 -7.67
CA HIS A 141 -13.52 4.90 -8.98
C HIS A 141 -14.87 4.16 -8.95
N ARG A 142 -14.95 3.04 -8.22
CA ARG A 142 -16.14 2.23 -7.92
C ARG A 142 -16.80 1.50 -9.09
N ASP A 143 -16.37 1.74 -10.34
CA ASP A 143 -16.91 1.08 -11.54
C ASP A 143 -15.79 0.58 -12.49
N ILE A 144 -14.74 -0.03 -11.93
CA ILE A 144 -13.67 -0.64 -12.76
C ILE A 144 -14.23 -1.87 -13.47
N LYS A 145 -14.31 -1.81 -14.80
CA LYS A 145 -14.80 -2.87 -15.68
C LYS A 145 -14.26 -2.73 -17.10
N PRO A 146 -14.33 -3.76 -17.96
CA PRO A 146 -13.74 -3.72 -19.28
C PRO A 146 -14.22 -2.56 -20.18
N GLN A 147 -15.48 -2.14 -20.03
CA GLN A 147 -16.06 -1.02 -20.79
C GLN A 147 -15.45 0.34 -20.44
N ASN A 148 -14.96 0.49 -19.20
CA ASN A 148 -14.47 1.76 -18.67
C ASN A 148 -12.94 1.89 -18.80
N VAL A 149 -12.28 0.90 -19.40
CA VAL A 149 -10.84 0.91 -19.62
C VAL A 149 -10.58 0.90 -21.12
N ILE A 150 -9.92 1.95 -21.62
CA ILE A 150 -9.58 2.11 -23.03
C ILE A 150 -8.11 1.80 -23.24
N LEU A 151 -7.82 0.98 -24.24
CA LEU A 151 -6.47 0.76 -24.74
C LEU A 151 -6.21 1.65 -25.95
N ALA A 152 -5.34 2.64 -25.77
CA ALA A 152 -4.90 3.51 -26.85
C ALA A 152 -4.04 2.74 -27.87
N PRO A 153 -3.97 3.18 -29.15
CA PRO A 153 -3.17 2.52 -30.19
C PRO A 153 -1.69 2.33 -29.82
N GLY A 154 -1.12 3.26 -29.03
CA GLY A 154 0.26 3.20 -28.52
C GLY A 154 0.48 2.24 -27.33
N GLY A 155 -0.55 1.51 -26.88
CA GLY A 155 -0.48 0.58 -25.75
C GLY A 155 -0.66 1.21 -24.37
N GLY A 156 -0.94 2.52 -24.32
CA GLY A 156 -1.29 3.23 -23.09
C GLY A 156 -2.72 2.91 -22.64
N VAL A 157 -2.91 2.74 -21.34
CA VAL A 157 -4.22 2.53 -20.72
C VAL A 157 -4.82 3.86 -20.30
N ARG A 158 -6.13 4.02 -20.52
CA ARG A 158 -6.94 5.18 -20.14
C ARG A 158 -8.15 4.70 -19.35
N LEU A 159 -8.50 5.42 -18.29
CA LEU A 159 -9.64 5.11 -17.43
C LEU A 159 -10.71 6.19 -17.59
N ILE A 160 -11.94 5.77 -17.89
CA ILE A 160 -13.09 6.63 -18.14
C ILE A 160 -14.27 6.25 -17.22
N ASP A 161 -15.28 7.12 -17.12
CA ASP A 161 -16.55 6.86 -16.43
C ASP A 161 -16.43 6.51 -14.94
N PHE A 162 -16.44 7.54 -14.08
CA PHE A 162 -16.40 7.38 -12.63
C PHE A 162 -17.79 7.03 -12.08
N GLY A 163 -17.88 6.02 -11.23
CA GLY A 163 -19.14 5.48 -10.68
C GLY A 163 -19.84 6.36 -9.64
N ILE A 164 -19.68 7.67 -9.67
CA ILE A 164 -20.12 8.63 -8.63
C ILE A 164 -21.65 8.65 -8.48
N SER A 165 -22.40 8.37 -9.55
CA SER A 165 -23.87 8.29 -9.52
C SER A 165 -24.42 7.19 -8.60
N ARG A 166 -23.59 6.23 -8.18
CA ARG A 166 -24.01 5.11 -7.30
C ARG A 166 -24.01 5.45 -5.81
N GLN A 167 -23.32 6.52 -5.38
CA GLN A 167 -23.30 6.96 -3.98
C GLN A 167 -24.68 7.45 -3.49
N TYR A 168 -25.47 8.08 -4.37
CA TYR A 168 -26.73 8.72 -3.98
C TYR A 168 -27.95 7.77 -3.98
N ARG A 169 -27.82 6.54 -4.50
CA ARG A 169 -28.92 5.55 -4.54
C ARG A 169 -29.02 4.67 -3.29
N GLY A 170 -28.40 5.07 -2.18
CA GLY A 170 -28.35 4.31 -0.92
C GLY A 170 -29.70 4.03 -0.25
N ASP A 171 -30.82 4.58 -0.74
CA ASP A 171 -32.14 4.45 -0.09
C ASP A 171 -33.27 3.89 -0.99
N ALA A 172 -32.99 3.51 -2.24
CA ALA A 172 -34.05 3.05 -3.15
C ALA A 172 -34.05 1.52 -3.31
N GLY A 173 -34.79 0.85 -2.44
CA GLY A 173 -35.24 -0.52 -2.69
C GLY A 173 -36.19 -0.56 -3.89
N SER A 174 -35.72 -1.07 -5.03
CA SER A 174 -36.47 -2.06 -5.83
C SER A 174 -35.70 -2.48 -7.07
N ASP A 175 -35.84 -3.77 -7.37
CA ASP A 175 -35.37 -4.51 -8.52
C ASP A 175 -35.61 -3.81 -9.87
N THR A 176 -34.58 -3.75 -10.72
CA THR A 176 -34.58 -4.34 -12.09
C THR A 176 -33.15 -4.31 -12.68
N VAL A 177 -32.44 -5.42 -12.48
CA VAL A 177 -31.54 -6.13 -13.42
C VAL A 177 -30.59 -5.33 -14.35
N CYS A 178 -29.28 -5.52 -14.13
CA CYS A 178 -28.40 -6.05 -15.19
C CYS A 178 -27.33 -6.98 -14.58
N LEU A 179 -27.40 -8.27 -14.90
CA LEU A 179 -26.45 -9.30 -14.44
C LEU A 179 -24.98 -8.95 -14.71
N GLY A 180 -24.69 -8.14 -15.73
CA GLY A 180 -23.31 -7.88 -16.20
C GLY A 180 -22.47 -6.95 -15.33
N THR A 181 -23.08 -6.05 -14.57
CA THR A 181 -22.32 -5.10 -13.71
C THR A 181 -22.02 -5.71 -12.33
N ARG A 182 -22.81 -6.70 -11.88
CA ARG A 182 -22.60 -7.36 -10.58
C ARG A 182 -21.27 -8.11 -10.51
N SER A 183 -20.76 -8.57 -11.65
CA SER A 183 -19.62 -9.47 -11.69
C SER A 183 -18.32 -8.83 -11.20
N PHE A 184 -18.14 -7.51 -11.34
CA PHE A 184 -16.91 -6.80 -10.96
C PHE A 184 -17.05 -6.05 -9.63
N ALA A 185 -18.26 -5.94 -9.10
CA ALA A 185 -18.54 -5.22 -7.86
C ALA A 185 -18.10 -6.02 -6.63
N PRO A 186 -17.36 -5.43 -5.68
CA PRO A 186 -17.01 -6.10 -4.43
C PRO A 186 -18.22 -6.39 -3.54
N PRO A 187 -18.13 -7.40 -2.65
CA PRO A 187 -19.24 -7.84 -1.80
C PRO A 187 -19.74 -6.76 -0.83
N GLU A 188 -18.88 -5.88 -0.33
CA GLU A 188 -19.27 -4.81 0.60
C GLU A 188 -20.17 -3.73 -0.05
N GLN A 189 -20.15 -3.59 -1.38
CA GLN A 189 -21.07 -2.69 -2.10
C GLN A 189 -22.54 -3.12 -2.00
N TYR A 190 -22.81 -4.32 -1.45
CA TYR A 190 -24.17 -4.83 -1.21
C TYR A 190 -24.65 -4.64 0.24
N GLY A 191 -23.94 -3.86 1.07
CA GLY A 191 -24.46 -3.35 2.35
C GLY A 191 -23.70 -3.75 3.63
N TYR A 192 -22.37 -3.92 3.59
CA TYR A 192 -21.61 -4.42 4.76
C TYR A 192 -20.44 -3.55 5.26
N ALA A 193 -20.08 -2.43 4.61
CA ALA A 193 -19.08 -1.48 5.11
C ALA A 193 -19.06 -0.19 4.27
N GLU A 194 -18.46 0.88 4.78
CA GLU A 194 -18.07 2.01 3.94
C GLU A 194 -17.06 1.55 2.87
N THR A 195 -17.34 1.90 1.61
CA THR A 195 -16.51 1.51 0.47
C THR A 195 -15.24 2.36 0.43
N ASP A 196 -14.09 1.78 0.78
CA ASP A 196 -12.76 2.38 0.69
C ASP A 196 -12.07 2.07 -0.66
N GLN A 197 -10.80 2.46 -0.80
CA GLN A 197 -9.99 2.24 -2.00
C GLN A 197 -9.83 0.76 -2.40
N ARG A 198 -10.03 -0.18 -1.47
CA ARG A 198 -9.88 -1.62 -1.69
C ARG A 198 -11.04 -2.21 -2.50
N ALA A 199 -12.12 -1.44 -2.69
CA ALA A 199 -13.17 -1.76 -3.64
C ALA A 199 -12.67 -1.75 -5.09
N ASP A 200 -11.85 -0.77 -5.47
CA ASP A 200 -11.24 -0.71 -6.80
C ASP A 200 -10.22 -1.85 -6.99
N ILE A 201 -9.54 -2.26 -5.92
CA ILE A 201 -8.60 -3.39 -5.92
C ILE A 201 -9.32 -4.70 -6.21
N TYR A 202 -10.49 -4.92 -5.61
CA TYR A 202 -11.32 -6.08 -5.92
C TYR A 202 -11.73 -6.09 -7.39
N ALA A 203 -12.28 -4.98 -7.87
CA ALA A 203 -12.74 -4.85 -9.25
C ALA A 203 -11.60 -5.03 -10.26
N LEU A 204 -10.39 -4.52 -9.94
CA LEU A 204 -9.16 -4.78 -10.70
C LEU A 204 -8.79 -6.27 -10.74
N GLY A 205 -8.91 -6.98 -9.61
CA GLY A 205 -8.65 -8.42 -9.53
C GLY A 205 -9.59 -9.23 -10.42
N VAL A 206 -10.89 -8.93 -10.37
CA VAL A 206 -11.89 -9.54 -11.25
C VAL A 206 -11.62 -9.18 -12.71
N LEU A 207 -11.29 -7.92 -13.01
CA LEU A 207 -10.91 -7.48 -14.35
C LEU A 207 -9.73 -8.28 -14.89
N LEU A 208 -8.65 -8.39 -14.12
CA LEU A 208 -7.47 -9.16 -14.53
C LEU A 208 -7.81 -10.63 -14.81
N ARG A 209 -8.64 -11.26 -13.96
CA ARG A 209 -9.15 -12.62 -14.21
C ARG A 209 -9.89 -12.68 -15.56
N TYR A 210 -10.86 -11.79 -15.75
CA TYR A 210 -11.65 -11.72 -16.97
C TYR A 210 -10.79 -11.52 -18.22
N LEU A 211 -9.78 -10.65 -18.17
CA LEU A 211 -8.86 -10.43 -19.29
C LEU A 211 -8.06 -11.69 -19.64
N LEU A 212 -7.74 -12.54 -18.65
CA LEU A 212 -6.92 -13.73 -18.86
C LEU A 212 -7.73 -14.97 -19.25
N THR A 213 -8.96 -15.09 -18.77
CA THR A 213 -9.74 -16.33 -18.86
C THR A 213 -11.06 -16.16 -19.60
N GLY A 214 -11.54 -14.93 -19.75
CA GLY A 214 -12.89 -14.61 -20.24
C GLY A 214 -14.00 -14.82 -19.21
N SER A 215 -13.68 -15.27 -17.98
CA SER A 215 -14.64 -15.47 -16.89
C SER A 215 -14.35 -14.55 -15.71
N THR A 216 -15.42 -14.10 -15.05
CA THR A 216 -15.39 -13.30 -13.82
C THR A 216 -15.49 -14.16 -12.55
N ARG A 217 -15.80 -15.46 -12.67
CA ARG A 217 -16.05 -16.35 -11.52
C ARG A 217 -14.78 -16.98 -10.98
N GLU A 218 -14.70 -17.13 -9.66
CA GLU A 218 -13.68 -17.95 -9.03
C GLU A 218 -13.94 -19.44 -9.28
N GLY A 219 -12.90 -20.20 -9.62
CA GLY A 219 -12.97 -21.66 -9.87
C GLY A 219 -13.22 -22.07 -11.33
N GLU A 220 -13.69 -21.17 -12.20
CA GLU A 220 -13.88 -21.44 -13.63
C GLU A 220 -12.63 -21.04 -14.44
N GLY A 221 -11.70 -21.99 -14.59
CA GLY A 221 -10.48 -21.82 -15.39
C GLY A 221 -9.43 -20.95 -14.69
N GLY A 222 -8.40 -21.56 -14.12
CA GLY A 222 -7.23 -20.85 -13.60
C GLY A 222 -6.42 -20.20 -14.72
N THR A 223 -5.62 -19.19 -14.41
CA THR A 223 -4.77 -18.52 -15.41
C THR A 223 -3.63 -19.41 -15.92
N GLY A 224 -3.44 -20.59 -15.29
CA GLY A 224 -2.33 -21.49 -15.55
C GLY A 224 -1.03 -21.06 -14.87
N ASP A 225 -1.02 -19.93 -14.16
CA ASP A 225 0.10 -19.46 -13.36
C ASP A 225 -0.31 -19.21 -11.91
N ARG A 226 0.21 -20.07 -11.03
CA ARG A 226 0.00 -20.03 -9.59
C ARG A 226 0.35 -18.67 -8.96
N ARG A 227 1.33 -17.94 -9.49
CA ARG A 227 1.70 -16.62 -8.94
C ARG A 227 0.64 -15.58 -9.27
N LEU A 228 0.17 -15.58 -10.52
CA LEU A 228 -0.87 -14.67 -10.98
C LEU A 228 -2.22 -14.99 -10.33
N ASP A 229 -2.55 -16.28 -10.20
CA ASP A 229 -3.74 -16.74 -9.48
C ASP A 229 -3.74 -16.29 -8.01
N ARG A 230 -2.57 -16.30 -7.34
CA ARG A 230 -2.43 -15.79 -5.97
C ARG A 230 -2.65 -14.29 -5.87
N VAL A 231 -2.13 -13.51 -6.82
CA VAL A 231 -2.38 -12.06 -6.87
C VAL A 231 -3.85 -11.77 -7.07
N ILE A 232 -4.50 -12.45 -8.03
CA ILE A 232 -5.93 -12.30 -8.30
C ILE A 232 -6.74 -12.67 -7.05
N SER A 233 -6.47 -13.84 -6.44
CA SER A 233 -7.19 -14.32 -5.24
C SER A 233 -7.06 -13.35 -4.06
N ARG A 234 -5.89 -12.75 -3.84
CA ARG A 234 -5.73 -11.73 -2.81
C ARG A 234 -6.49 -10.44 -3.17
N CYS A 235 -6.49 -10.02 -4.43
CA CYS A 235 -7.31 -8.86 -4.85
C CYS A 235 -8.81 -9.12 -4.64
N THR A 236 -9.28 -10.35 -4.93
CA THR A 236 -10.68 -10.74 -4.86
C THR A 236 -11.11 -11.35 -3.53
N ALA A 237 -10.30 -11.18 -2.47
CA ALA A 237 -10.65 -11.66 -1.13
C ALA A 237 -11.98 -11.04 -0.66
N PHE A 238 -12.79 -11.84 0.04
CA PHE A 238 -14.14 -11.42 0.45
C PHE A 238 -14.07 -10.19 1.37
N ALA A 239 -13.29 -10.27 2.44
CA ALA A 239 -13.10 -9.17 3.37
C ALA A 239 -12.09 -8.15 2.82
N PRO A 240 -12.38 -6.82 2.85
CA PRO A 240 -11.47 -5.80 2.33
C PRO A 240 -10.06 -5.85 2.94
N GLN A 241 -9.94 -6.12 4.24
CA GLN A 241 -8.66 -6.20 4.96
C GLN A 241 -7.70 -7.28 4.47
N ASP A 242 -8.24 -8.36 3.89
CA ASP A 242 -7.43 -9.45 3.34
C ASP A 242 -6.86 -9.11 1.95
N ARG A 243 -7.35 -8.02 1.34
CA ARG A 243 -6.89 -7.55 0.03
C ARG A 243 -5.55 -6.82 0.15
N TYR A 244 -4.96 -6.49 -0.98
CA TYR A 244 -3.84 -5.55 -0.97
C TYR A 244 -4.31 -4.21 -0.39
N PRO A 245 -3.51 -3.55 0.47
CA PRO A 245 -3.93 -2.31 1.12
C PRO A 245 -4.03 -1.15 0.13
N ALA A 246 -3.25 -1.17 -0.96
CA ALA A 246 -3.19 -0.12 -1.98
C ALA A 246 -2.96 -0.69 -3.39
N ALA A 247 -3.44 0.03 -4.42
CA ALA A 247 -3.26 -0.37 -5.82
C ALA A 247 -1.77 -0.50 -6.22
N GLY A 248 -0.90 0.34 -5.66
CA GLY A 248 0.55 0.25 -5.85
C GLY A 248 1.14 -1.10 -5.45
N ALA A 249 0.64 -1.73 -4.38
CA ALA A 249 1.09 -3.04 -3.93
C ALA A 249 0.70 -4.16 -4.92
N VAL A 250 -0.50 -4.06 -5.53
CA VAL A 250 -0.93 -4.95 -6.61
C VAL A 250 0.01 -4.82 -7.81
N GLY A 251 0.33 -3.58 -8.21
CA GLY A 251 1.25 -3.30 -9.32
C GLY A 251 2.63 -3.93 -9.12
N HIS A 252 3.19 -3.86 -7.91
CA HIS A 252 4.46 -4.52 -7.56
C HIS A 252 4.37 -6.05 -7.67
N ALA A 253 3.29 -6.65 -7.14
CA ALA A 253 3.07 -8.09 -7.22
C ALA A 253 2.93 -8.58 -8.67
N LEU A 254 2.26 -7.81 -9.53
CA LEU A 254 2.10 -8.10 -10.95
C LEU A 254 3.41 -7.99 -11.73
N ARG A 255 4.27 -6.99 -11.45
CA ARG A 255 5.60 -6.87 -12.07
C ARG A 255 6.50 -8.07 -11.75
N ARG A 256 6.41 -8.61 -10.52
CA ARG A 256 7.09 -9.86 -10.15
C ARG A 256 6.58 -11.08 -10.93
N CYS A 257 5.29 -11.10 -11.29
CA CYS A 257 4.71 -12.13 -12.16
C CYS A 257 5.14 -11.99 -13.63
N ALA A 258 5.35 -10.77 -14.13
CA ALA A 258 5.87 -10.51 -15.47
C ALA A 258 7.35 -10.92 -15.63
N GLY A 259 8.14 -10.87 -14.55
CA GLY A 259 9.56 -11.27 -14.53
C GLY A 259 9.84 -12.76 -14.74
N ALA A 260 8.84 -13.64 -14.61
CA ALA A 260 9.02 -15.10 -14.66
C ALA A 260 9.28 -15.69 -16.06
N HIS A 261 9.16 -14.91 -17.15
CA HIS A 261 9.35 -15.37 -18.53
C HIS A 261 10.64 -14.88 -19.23
N ARG A 262 11.58 -14.24 -18.51
CA ARG A 262 12.89 -13.82 -19.04
C ARG A 262 13.89 -14.98 -19.29
N LYS A 263 13.48 -16.25 -19.24
CA LYS A 263 14.30 -17.38 -19.73
C LYS A 263 14.29 -17.51 -21.27
N ARG A 264 13.30 -16.95 -21.98
CA ARG A 264 13.22 -17.06 -23.46
C ARG A 264 13.81 -15.87 -24.23
N PHE A 265 13.83 -14.67 -23.65
CA PHE A 265 14.40 -13.48 -24.29
C PHE A 265 15.95 -13.45 -24.30
N ARG A 266 16.61 -14.19 -23.38
CA ARG A 266 18.08 -14.34 -23.37
C ARG A 266 18.61 -15.12 -24.57
N VAL A 267 17.82 -16.03 -25.14
CA VAL A 267 18.21 -16.82 -26.32
C VAL A 267 18.19 -15.96 -27.58
N LEU A 268 17.24 -15.02 -27.70
CA LEU A 268 17.13 -14.12 -28.86
C LEU A 268 18.11 -12.93 -28.78
N ALA A 269 18.34 -12.37 -27.58
CA ALA A 269 19.34 -11.34 -27.37
C ALA A 269 20.78 -11.85 -27.59
N GLY A 270 21.04 -13.13 -27.28
CA GLY A 270 22.32 -13.79 -27.60
C GLY A 270 22.58 -13.94 -29.11
N LEU A 271 21.53 -14.10 -29.94
CA LEU A 271 21.65 -14.21 -31.39
C LEU A 271 21.87 -12.85 -32.07
N VAL A 272 21.26 -11.78 -31.54
CA VAL A 272 21.54 -10.41 -32.00
C VAL A 272 22.96 -9.98 -31.62
N LEU A 273 23.42 -10.35 -30.42
CA LEU A 273 24.80 -10.06 -29.99
C LEU A 273 25.84 -10.86 -30.80
N ALA A 274 25.53 -12.08 -31.24
CA ALA A 274 26.42 -12.85 -32.14
C ALA A 274 26.52 -12.23 -33.55
N ALA A 275 25.43 -11.65 -34.08
CA ALA A 275 25.45 -10.92 -35.35
C ALA A 275 26.20 -9.58 -35.24
N VAL A 276 26.08 -8.89 -34.10
CA VAL A 276 26.84 -7.67 -33.80
C VAL A 276 28.33 -7.99 -33.61
N CYS A 277 28.69 -9.05 -32.88
CA CYS A 277 30.07 -9.51 -32.73
C CYS A 277 30.70 -9.98 -34.07
N GLY A 278 29.92 -10.58 -34.97
CA GLY A 278 30.37 -10.93 -36.32
C GLY A 278 30.65 -9.70 -37.20
N LEU A 279 29.86 -8.64 -37.05
CA LEU A 279 30.09 -7.34 -37.71
C LEU A 279 31.27 -6.56 -37.11
N PHE A 280 31.54 -6.70 -35.81
CA PHE A 280 32.73 -6.12 -35.16
C PHE A 280 34.03 -6.87 -35.48
N LEU A 281 33.99 -8.19 -35.70
CA LEU A 281 35.16 -8.97 -36.16
C LEU A 281 35.55 -8.63 -37.62
N GLY A 282 34.59 -8.22 -38.46
CA GLY A 282 34.86 -7.72 -39.80
C GLY A 282 35.44 -6.30 -39.85
N PHE A 283 35.23 -5.50 -38.80
CA PHE A 283 35.75 -4.12 -38.69
C PHE A 283 37.14 -4.06 -38.03
N ALA A 284 37.50 -5.08 -37.23
CA ALA A 284 38.79 -5.17 -36.53
C ALA A 284 40.00 -5.56 -37.40
N ALA A 285 39.79 -5.92 -38.68
CA ALA A 285 40.90 -6.14 -39.64
C ALA A 285 41.39 -4.84 -40.32
N GLY A 286 40.73 -3.70 -40.08
CA GLY A 286 40.99 -2.45 -40.76
C GLY A 286 41.55 -1.35 -39.87
N ARG A 287 42.89 -1.33 -39.73
CA ARG A 287 43.74 -0.15 -39.42
C ARG A 287 43.74 0.30 -37.95
N TYR A 288 44.78 -0.06 -37.19
CA TYR A 288 45.95 0.79 -36.92
C TYR A 288 45.58 2.24 -36.55
N THR A 289 45.61 2.58 -35.26
CA THR A 289 46.70 3.37 -34.64
C THR A 289 46.50 3.51 -33.12
N ASP A 290 47.60 3.33 -32.41
CA ASP A 290 47.91 3.52 -30.99
C ASP A 290 47.01 4.44 -30.14
N PHE A 291 46.54 3.93 -29.00
CA PHE A 291 46.96 4.42 -27.68
C PHE A 291 46.53 3.43 -26.58
N GLY A 292 47.49 2.79 -25.92
CA GLY A 292 47.23 1.93 -24.77
C GLY A 292 47.03 2.73 -23.49
N MET A 293 46.08 2.31 -22.65
CA MET A 293 46.20 2.31 -21.18
C MET A 293 45.37 1.14 -20.61
N PRO A 294 45.82 0.50 -19.51
CA PRO A 294 45.36 -0.82 -19.10
C PRO A 294 44.06 -0.78 -18.29
N LEU A 295 43.13 -1.68 -18.64
CA LEU A 295 42.06 -2.10 -17.73
C LEU A 295 42.69 -2.87 -16.57
N LEU A 296 42.99 -2.17 -15.49
CA LEU A 296 43.10 -2.81 -14.18
C LEU A 296 41.70 -3.34 -13.83
N SER A 297 41.56 -4.66 -13.85
CA SER A 297 40.46 -5.38 -13.22
C SER A 297 40.36 -4.94 -11.77
N ARG A 298 39.45 -4.01 -11.45
CA ARG A 298 39.16 -3.64 -10.06
C ARG A 298 38.64 -4.90 -9.34
N PRO A 299 39.17 -5.28 -8.15
CA PRO A 299 38.63 -6.40 -7.38
C PRO A 299 37.17 -6.12 -7.00
N GLY A 300 36.34 -7.18 -6.96
CA GLY A 300 34.96 -7.07 -6.46
C GLY A 300 34.96 -6.82 -4.95
N VAL A 301 33.82 -6.41 -4.40
CA VAL A 301 33.64 -6.33 -2.95
C VAL A 301 33.54 -7.75 -2.38
N ALA A 302 34.26 -8.02 -1.29
CA ALA A 302 34.18 -9.27 -0.55
C ALA A 302 33.51 -8.98 0.80
N PHE A 303 32.47 -9.75 1.11
CA PHE A 303 31.78 -9.71 2.40
C PHE A 303 32.34 -10.81 3.30
N SER A 304 32.52 -10.50 4.58
CA SER A 304 32.83 -11.49 5.61
C SER A 304 31.61 -12.36 5.91
N GLU A 305 30.41 -11.76 5.87
CA GLU A 305 29.14 -12.42 6.19
C GLU A 305 28.27 -12.62 4.94
N PRO A 306 28.09 -13.88 4.48
CA PRO A 306 27.31 -14.18 3.27
C PRO A 306 25.84 -13.72 3.34
N LEU A 307 25.25 -13.68 4.53
CA LEU A 307 23.87 -13.21 4.71
C LEU A 307 23.77 -11.69 4.61
N ILE A 308 24.79 -10.94 5.04
CA ILE A 308 24.86 -9.50 4.81
C ILE A 308 25.02 -9.21 3.31
N GLU A 309 25.86 -9.99 2.60
CA GLU A 309 25.92 -9.91 1.14
C GLU A 309 24.55 -10.20 0.49
N GLY A 310 23.86 -11.25 0.96
CA GLY A 310 22.52 -11.60 0.52
C GLY A 310 21.52 -10.45 0.72
N ALA A 311 21.54 -9.80 1.88
CA ALA A 311 20.69 -8.64 2.19
C ALA A 311 20.98 -7.44 1.29
N VAL A 312 22.26 -7.15 1.02
CA VAL A 312 22.67 -6.13 0.04
C VAL A 312 22.12 -6.45 -1.34
N ARG A 313 22.25 -7.71 -1.79
CA ARG A 313 21.74 -8.14 -3.09
C ARG A 313 20.22 -8.06 -3.20
N ALA A 314 19.51 -8.43 -2.13
CA ALA A 314 18.06 -8.32 -2.04
C ALA A 314 17.59 -6.86 -2.14
N SER A 315 18.25 -5.95 -1.42
CA SER A 315 18.02 -4.50 -1.47
C SER A 315 18.24 -3.92 -2.87
N LEU A 316 19.29 -4.36 -3.56
CA LEU A 316 19.62 -3.93 -4.93
C LEU A 316 18.80 -4.66 -6.02
N GLY A 317 18.06 -5.72 -5.67
CA GLY A 317 17.31 -6.53 -6.62
C GLY A 317 18.18 -7.31 -7.61
N VAL A 318 19.39 -7.70 -7.21
CA VAL A 318 20.38 -8.39 -8.04
C VAL A 318 20.63 -9.83 -7.56
N ASP A 319 21.04 -10.72 -8.46
CA ASP A 319 21.36 -12.11 -8.12
C ASP A 319 22.87 -12.32 -7.87
N GLU A 320 23.28 -13.52 -7.45
CA GLU A 320 24.69 -13.88 -7.16
C GLU A 320 25.62 -13.71 -8.36
N SER A 321 25.10 -13.78 -9.60
CA SER A 321 25.92 -13.60 -10.81
C SER A 321 26.29 -12.14 -11.07
N PHE A 322 25.55 -11.22 -10.43
CA PHE A 322 25.85 -9.79 -10.51
C PHE A 322 27.07 -9.45 -9.65
N ARG A 323 28.03 -8.73 -10.22
CA ARG A 323 29.23 -8.32 -9.51
C ARG A 323 28.97 -7.05 -8.71
N LEU A 324 29.03 -7.15 -7.38
CA LEU A 324 28.94 -5.99 -6.49
C LEU A 324 30.22 -5.16 -6.59
N THR A 325 30.06 -3.86 -6.86
CA THR A 325 31.15 -2.87 -6.86
C THR A 325 31.09 -2.03 -5.59
N PRO A 326 32.23 -1.48 -5.12
CA PRO A 326 32.26 -0.64 -3.91
C PRO A 326 31.30 0.55 -4.00
N GLU A 327 31.13 1.13 -5.19
CA GLU A 327 30.23 2.26 -5.41
C GLU A 327 28.74 1.88 -5.26
N LEU A 328 28.36 0.64 -5.63
CA LEU A 328 27.01 0.15 -5.46
C LEU A 328 26.72 -0.20 -4.00
N VAL A 329 27.66 -0.90 -3.34
CA VAL A 329 27.52 -1.28 -1.94
C VAL A 329 27.49 -0.02 -1.05
N GLY A 330 28.36 0.96 -1.30
CA GLY A 330 28.38 2.21 -0.55
C GLY A 330 27.14 3.10 -0.74
N GLY A 331 26.30 2.81 -1.73
CA GLY A 331 25.03 3.48 -1.98
C GLY A 331 23.79 2.79 -1.40
N VAL A 332 23.96 1.66 -0.69
CA VAL A 332 22.84 0.95 -0.05
C VAL A 332 22.33 1.78 1.12
N GLU A 333 21.03 2.08 1.10
CA GLU A 333 20.35 2.84 2.16
C GLU A 333 19.50 1.94 3.08
N LEU A 334 19.14 0.74 2.61
CA LEU A 334 18.22 -0.16 3.30
C LEU A 334 18.82 -1.56 3.36
N LEU A 335 18.91 -2.14 4.56
CA LEU A 335 19.39 -3.50 4.77
C LEU A 335 18.51 -4.24 5.76
N TYR A 336 17.94 -5.36 5.32
CA TYR A 336 17.01 -6.16 6.12
C TYR A 336 17.34 -7.65 6.03
N LEU A 337 17.41 -8.32 7.18
CA LEU A 337 17.69 -9.73 7.31
C LEU A 337 16.84 -10.35 8.42
N ALA A 338 15.89 -11.21 8.05
CA ALA A 338 15.05 -11.95 9.00
C ALA A 338 15.56 -13.39 9.08
N GLY A 339 16.22 -13.74 10.18
CA GLY A 339 16.89 -15.03 10.33
C GLY A 339 17.92 -15.22 9.22
N ASN A 340 17.80 -16.31 8.46
CA ASN A 340 18.61 -16.62 7.29
C ASN A 340 18.04 -16.10 5.96
N THR A 341 17.00 -15.26 6.01
CA THR A 341 16.28 -14.76 4.84
C THR A 341 16.60 -13.28 4.57
N PRO A 342 17.37 -12.98 3.52
CA PRO A 342 17.54 -11.62 3.01
C PRO A 342 16.23 -10.99 2.55
N CYS A 343 15.90 -9.82 3.09
CA CYS A 343 14.67 -9.10 2.79
C CYS A 343 14.95 -7.86 1.93
N ALA A 344 14.09 -7.60 0.94
CA ALA A 344 14.28 -6.48 0.02
C ALA A 344 13.77 -5.14 0.60
N ASN A 345 12.86 -5.19 1.57
CA ASN A 345 12.26 -4.03 2.22
C ASN A 345 11.67 -4.39 3.60
N ILE A 346 11.27 -3.35 4.34
CA ILE A 346 10.69 -3.46 5.69
C ILE A 346 9.44 -4.35 5.73
N ASP A 347 8.55 -4.28 4.72
CA ASP A 347 7.34 -5.11 4.69
C ASP A 347 7.67 -6.60 4.64
N THR A 348 8.64 -6.98 3.79
CA THR A 348 9.10 -8.38 3.73
C THR A 348 9.80 -8.80 5.01
N PHE A 349 10.53 -7.89 5.65
CA PHE A 349 11.21 -8.18 6.91
C PHE A 349 10.23 -8.43 8.05
N LEU A 350 9.28 -7.50 8.26
CA LEU A 350 8.25 -7.64 9.30
C LEU A 350 7.37 -8.88 9.07
N GLN A 351 7.00 -9.17 7.81
CA GLN A 351 6.23 -10.39 7.50
C GLN A 351 6.97 -11.68 7.85
N GLU A 352 8.29 -11.74 7.62
CA GLU A 352 9.08 -12.93 7.98
C GLU A 352 9.22 -13.05 9.49
N VAL A 353 9.46 -11.93 10.22
CA VAL A 353 9.55 -11.92 11.69
C VAL A 353 8.21 -12.31 12.34
N ASP A 354 7.10 -11.71 11.90
CA ASP A 354 5.76 -11.99 12.40
C ASP A 354 5.35 -13.46 12.18
N ALA A 355 5.87 -14.09 11.13
CA ALA A 355 5.59 -15.48 10.81
C ALA A 355 6.20 -16.49 11.81
N TRP A 356 7.18 -16.08 12.62
CA TRP A 356 7.83 -16.96 13.60
C TRP A 356 6.93 -17.29 14.79
N GLN A 357 5.90 -16.48 15.06
CA GLN A 357 5.02 -16.63 16.23
C GLN A 357 5.80 -16.71 17.57
N GLY A 358 6.87 -15.93 17.70
CA GLY A 358 7.83 -15.99 18.81
C GLY A 358 9.25 -16.21 18.28
N ASP A 359 10.04 -17.05 18.94
CA ASP A 359 11.41 -17.34 18.52
C ASP A 359 11.45 -18.08 17.17
N PRO A 360 12.35 -17.68 16.24
CA PRO A 360 12.51 -18.38 14.98
C PRO A 360 12.91 -19.83 15.21
N ALA A 361 12.33 -20.74 14.43
CA ALA A 361 12.80 -22.11 14.38
C ALA A 361 14.29 -22.16 13.99
N GLU A 362 15.03 -23.12 14.54
CA GLU A 362 16.48 -23.29 14.28
C GLU A 362 16.82 -23.31 12.78
N GLU A 363 15.95 -23.86 11.94
CA GLU A 363 16.12 -23.93 10.48
C GLU A 363 16.04 -22.56 9.77
N VAL A 364 15.42 -21.57 10.42
CA VAL A 364 15.22 -20.20 9.93
C VAL A 364 16.27 -19.26 10.50
N ARG A 365 17.02 -19.66 11.53
CA ARG A 365 17.99 -18.80 12.22
C ARG A 365 19.18 -18.46 11.31
N GLY A 366 19.61 -17.20 11.32
CA GLY A 366 20.64 -16.70 10.39
C GLY A 366 22.08 -16.85 10.85
N HIS A 367 22.33 -16.95 12.16
CA HIS A 367 23.66 -17.09 12.74
C HIS A 367 24.67 -15.97 12.41
N VAL A 368 24.22 -14.80 11.93
CA VAL A 368 25.08 -13.64 11.75
C VAL A 368 25.54 -13.16 13.13
N SER A 369 26.86 -12.96 13.27
CA SER A 369 27.47 -12.52 14.52
C SER A 369 28.46 -11.36 14.33
N ASP A 370 28.95 -11.15 13.10
CA ASP A 370 29.83 -10.04 12.75
C ASP A 370 29.09 -8.98 11.92
N LEU A 371 29.23 -7.71 12.29
CA LEU A 371 28.67 -6.58 11.56
C LEU A 371 29.75 -5.72 10.89
N SER A 372 30.99 -6.20 10.78
CA SER A 372 32.11 -5.48 10.19
C SER A 372 31.85 -5.01 8.75
N ASP A 373 31.07 -5.78 7.98
CA ASP A 373 30.68 -5.46 6.61
C ASP A 373 29.81 -4.18 6.51
N LEU A 374 29.15 -3.75 7.60
CA LEU A 374 28.36 -2.51 7.63
C LEU A 374 29.21 -1.26 7.34
N ALA A 375 30.52 -1.31 7.60
CA ALA A 375 31.44 -0.23 7.27
C ALA A 375 31.52 0.07 5.75
N MET A 376 31.10 -0.88 4.90
CA MET A 376 31.03 -0.70 3.46
C MET A 376 29.79 0.08 3.00
N MET A 377 28.81 0.32 3.88
CA MET A 377 27.51 0.91 3.57
C MET A 377 27.26 2.16 4.43
N PRO A 378 28.05 3.23 4.27
CA PRO A 378 27.99 4.41 5.16
C PRO A 378 26.69 5.21 5.04
N ARG A 379 25.87 4.96 4.01
CA ARG A 379 24.59 5.64 3.74
C ARG A 379 23.37 4.87 4.23
N LEU A 380 23.57 3.82 5.04
CA LEU A 380 22.45 3.08 5.62
C LEU A 380 21.57 4.01 6.45
N ARG A 381 20.29 4.06 6.07
CA ARG A 381 19.22 4.76 6.77
C ARG A 381 18.41 3.79 7.62
N HIS A 382 18.11 2.61 7.07
CA HIS A 382 17.37 1.57 7.77
C HIS A 382 18.20 0.29 7.89
N LEU A 383 18.29 -0.23 9.12
CA LEU A 383 18.94 -1.50 9.41
C LEU A 383 17.99 -2.38 10.24
N GLY A 384 17.57 -3.50 9.68
CA GLY A 384 16.77 -4.53 10.37
C GLY A 384 17.46 -5.87 10.36
N ILE A 385 17.83 -6.41 11.53
CA ILE A 385 18.38 -7.76 11.66
C ILE A 385 17.66 -8.47 12.80
N ALA A 386 16.89 -9.50 12.46
CA ALA A 386 16.13 -10.28 13.44
C ALA A 386 16.57 -11.74 13.48
N GLY A 387 16.51 -12.40 14.63
CA GLY A 387 16.68 -13.86 14.72
C GLY A 387 18.09 -14.36 14.39
N ASN A 388 19.12 -13.67 14.91
CA ASN A 388 20.53 -13.92 14.64
C ASN A 388 21.35 -14.03 15.94
N ASP A 389 22.68 -14.15 15.81
CA ASP A 389 23.61 -14.37 16.93
C ASP A 389 24.37 -13.08 17.33
N LEU A 390 23.77 -11.91 17.10
CA LEU A 390 24.43 -10.63 17.37
C LEU A 390 24.60 -10.40 18.87
N ALA A 391 25.84 -10.24 19.32
CA ALA A 391 26.17 -9.84 20.69
C ALA A 391 26.94 -8.51 20.74
N ASP A 392 27.82 -8.27 19.75
CA ASP A 392 28.52 -7.00 19.56
C ASP A 392 27.90 -6.25 18.38
N VAL A 393 27.34 -5.06 18.67
CA VAL A 393 26.73 -4.19 17.67
C VAL A 393 27.47 -2.86 17.53
N GLY A 394 28.75 -2.81 17.94
CA GLY A 394 29.58 -1.61 17.88
C GLY A 394 29.72 -1.00 16.49
N ALA A 395 29.61 -1.81 15.42
CA ALA A 395 29.61 -1.33 14.04
C ALA A 395 28.47 -0.34 13.74
N VAL A 396 27.33 -0.45 14.44
CA VAL A 396 26.15 0.42 14.25
C VAL A 396 26.47 1.88 14.60
N ALA A 397 27.35 2.14 15.57
CA ALA A 397 27.72 3.51 15.98
C ALA A 397 28.40 4.32 14.85
N GLY A 398 28.90 3.65 13.81
CA GLY A 398 29.49 4.27 12.62
C GLY A 398 28.48 4.73 11.56
N LEU A 399 27.21 4.33 11.64
CA LEU A 399 26.19 4.57 10.60
C LEU A 399 25.48 5.92 10.81
N LYS A 400 26.14 7.02 10.46
CA LYS A 400 25.68 8.38 10.78
C LYS A 400 24.36 8.81 10.15
N ASP A 401 23.99 8.20 9.03
CA ASP A 401 22.74 8.49 8.30
C ASP A 401 21.56 7.63 8.78
N LEU A 402 21.75 6.78 9.79
CA LEU A 402 20.74 5.84 10.27
C LEU A 402 19.58 6.58 10.95
N ASP A 403 18.37 6.36 10.45
CA ASP A 403 17.12 6.91 11.00
C ASP A 403 16.20 5.84 11.61
N TRP A 404 16.40 4.56 11.27
CA TRP A 404 15.63 3.43 11.76
C TRP A 404 16.53 2.21 12.04
N LEU A 405 16.47 1.68 13.27
CA LEU A 405 17.24 0.52 13.71
C LEU A 405 16.34 -0.52 14.37
N GLU A 406 16.42 -1.77 13.94
CA GLU A 406 15.67 -2.89 14.49
C GLU A 406 16.57 -4.11 14.63
N LEU A 407 16.81 -4.56 15.86
CA LEU A 407 17.72 -5.66 16.20
C LEU A 407 17.02 -6.69 17.08
N ILE A 408 15.91 -7.25 16.61
CA ILE A 408 15.03 -8.15 17.38
C ILE A 408 15.62 -9.56 17.55
N GLN A 409 15.41 -10.20 18.69
CA GLN A 409 15.74 -11.62 18.92
C GLN A 409 17.20 -11.96 18.60
N ASN A 410 18.11 -11.23 19.22
CA ASN A 410 19.54 -11.46 19.16
C ASN A 410 20.09 -11.75 20.58
N HIS A 411 21.40 -11.62 20.76
CA HIS A 411 22.11 -11.87 22.03
C HIS A 411 22.80 -10.61 22.55
N ILE A 412 22.21 -9.43 22.27
CA ILE A 412 22.77 -8.13 22.64
C ILE A 412 22.56 -7.92 24.15
N SER A 413 23.67 -7.81 24.88
CA SER A 413 23.65 -7.57 26.33
C SER A 413 24.14 -6.18 26.73
N VAL A 414 24.84 -5.49 25.83
CA VAL A 414 25.40 -4.15 26.04
C VAL A 414 25.24 -3.35 24.75
N LEU A 415 24.69 -2.14 24.85
CA LEU A 415 24.66 -1.19 23.75
C LEU A 415 25.97 -0.40 23.67
N PRO A 416 26.49 -0.12 22.46
CA PRO A 416 27.62 0.78 22.28
C PRO A 416 27.22 2.23 22.55
N ASP A 417 28.19 3.15 22.49
CA ASP A 417 27.90 4.59 22.47
C ASP A 417 27.17 4.95 21.16
N LEU A 418 25.90 5.33 21.28
CA LEU A 418 25.03 5.70 20.16
C LEU A 418 24.88 7.23 19.99
N SER A 419 25.56 8.04 20.81
CA SER A 419 25.41 9.51 20.83
C SER A 419 25.68 10.18 19.47
N GLY A 420 26.48 9.55 18.62
CA GLY A 420 26.78 10.03 17.29
C GLY A 420 25.75 9.68 16.21
N LEU A 421 24.58 9.13 16.55
CA LEU A 421 23.49 8.81 15.61
C LEU A 421 22.41 9.90 15.68
N GLU A 422 22.71 11.05 15.07
CA GLU A 422 21.90 12.28 15.20
C GLU A 422 20.52 12.22 14.52
N HIS A 423 20.34 11.27 13.59
CA HIS A 423 19.10 11.12 12.81
C HIS A 423 18.23 9.94 13.25
N LEU A 424 18.67 9.15 14.22
CA LEU A 424 17.99 7.92 14.64
C LEU A 424 16.70 8.24 15.39
N THR A 425 15.57 7.91 14.76
CA THR A 425 14.21 8.20 15.27
C THR A 425 13.55 6.99 15.90
N TYR A 426 13.93 5.79 15.48
CA TYR A 426 13.37 4.52 15.93
C TYR A 426 14.47 3.52 16.32
N VAL A 427 14.30 2.90 17.49
CA VAL A 427 15.15 1.79 17.96
C VAL A 427 14.29 0.64 18.47
N GLY A 428 14.40 -0.53 17.84
CA GLY A 428 13.81 -1.77 18.31
C GLY A 428 14.88 -2.76 18.77
N LEU A 429 14.74 -3.24 20.01
CA LEU A 429 15.68 -4.13 20.69
C LEU A 429 14.97 -5.34 21.31
N ASP A 430 13.78 -5.66 20.81
CA ASP A 430 12.91 -6.68 21.37
C ASP A 430 13.67 -8.02 21.55
N SER A 431 13.41 -8.72 22.65
CA SER A 431 13.90 -10.08 22.87
C SER A 431 15.42 -10.20 22.86
N ASN A 432 16.09 -9.24 23.49
CA ASN A 432 17.53 -9.28 23.77
C ASN A 432 17.81 -9.35 25.28
N PRO A 433 18.95 -9.96 25.69
CA PRO A 433 19.38 -10.02 27.09
C PRO A 433 20.05 -8.71 27.56
N LEU A 434 19.45 -7.56 27.24
CA LEU A 434 20.01 -6.24 27.53
C LEU A 434 19.81 -5.85 28.99
N GLY A 435 20.87 -5.51 29.72
CA GLY A 435 20.79 -5.07 31.13
C GLY A 435 20.85 -3.55 31.35
N ASP A 436 21.27 -2.79 30.34
CA ASP A 436 21.45 -1.34 30.40
C ASP A 436 20.88 -0.67 29.14
N ILE A 437 19.88 0.20 29.32
CA ILE A 437 19.22 0.96 28.25
C ILE A 437 19.59 2.45 28.26
N THR A 438 20.43 2.89 29.20
CA THR A 438 20.79 4.31 29.35
C THR A 438 21.48 4.93 28.13
N PRO A 439 22.19 4.20 27.24
CA PRO A 439 22.71 4.76 26.00
C PRO A 439 21.62 5.34 25.07
N LEU A 440 20.37 4.86 25.16
CA LEU A 440 19.26 5.38 24.36
C LEU A 440 18.90 6.83 24.71
N ALA A 441 19.14 7.27 25.95
CA ALA A 441 18.92 8.65 26.38
C ALA A 441 19.83 9.67 25.66
N GLN A 442 20.92 9.18 25.04
CA GLN A 442 21.90 10.02 24.35
C GLN A 442 21.49 10.33 22.90
N LEU A 443 20.42 9.70 22.40
CA LEU A 443 19.93 9.87 21.03
C LEU A 443 19.01 11.11 20.92
N PRO A 444 19.43 12.19 20.22
CA PRO A 444 18.71 13.46 20.25
C PRO A 444 17.39 13.43 19.46
N ALA A 445 17.32 12.62 18.41
CA ALA A 445 16.17 12.52 17.51
C ALA A 445 15.24 11.33 17.83
N LEU A 446 15.53 10.54 18.86
CA LEU A 446 14.75 9.35 19.20
C LEU A 446 13.32 9.76 19.59
N THR A 447 12.35 9.19 18.89
CA THR A 447 10.92 9.39 19.13
C THR A 447 10.19 8.10 19.36
N SER A 448 10.77 6.96 18.98
CA SER A 448 10.14 5.65 19.18
C SER A 448 11.14 4.61 19.67
N VAL A 449 10.77 3.85 20.70
CA VAL A 449 11.58 2.73 21.18
C VAL A 449 10.74 1.50 21.47
N ASN A 450 11.18 0.36 20.96
CA ASN A 450 10.63 -0.95 21.27
C ASN A 450 11.60 -1.75 22.13
N LEU A 451 11.24 -1.93 23.40
CA LEU A 451 11.96 -2.70 24.43
C LEU A 451 11.11 -3.88 24.91
N ASN A 452 10.30 -4.45 24.01
CA ASN A 452 9.52 -5.62 24.32
C ASN A 452 10.42 -6.83 24.61
N GLY A 453 9.91 -7.79 25.37
CA GLY A 453 10.56 -9.10 25.53
C GLY A 453 11.99 -9.10 26.09
N LEU A 454 12.49 -8.02 26.71
CA LEU A 454 13.85 -8.01 27.28
C LEU A 454 14.01 -9.15 28.27
N THR A 455 15.00 -10.02 28.02
CA THR A 455 15.15 -11.29 28.76
C THR A 455 16.00 -11.15 30.02
N ALA A 456 16.71 -10.03 30.18
CA ALA A 456 17.39 -9.67 31.42
C ALA A 456 16.49 -8.76 32.27
N GLU A 457 16.61 -8.87 33.60
CA GLU A 457 15.98 -7.92 34.52
C GLU A 457 16.63 -6.55 34.34
N VAL A 458 15.91 -5.63 33.68
CA VAL A 458 16.30 -4.23 33.59
C VAL A 458 15.63 -3.47 34.72
N ASP A 459 16.43 -2.76 35.51
CA ASP A 459 15.91 -1.82 36.50
C ASP A 459 15.09 -0.73 35.78
N GLY A 460 13.78 -0.70 36.01
CA GLY A 460 12.91 0.26 35.34
C GLY A 460 13.22 1.71 35.64
N ALA A 461 13.96 2.02 36.72
CA ALA A 461 14.46 3.38 36.97
C ALA A 461 15.36 3.91 35.84
N GLN A 462 15.93 3.03 35.01
CA GLN A 462 16.67 3.43 33.81
C GLN A 462 15.78 4.11 32.75
N LEU A 463 14.44 3.97 32.81
CA LEU A 463 13.55 4.76 31.96
C LEU A 463 13.47 6.23 32.39
N GLU A 464 13.80 6.57 33.63
CA GLU A 464 13.75 7.95 34.12
C GLU A 464 14.80 8.85 33.45
N VAL A 465 15.87 8.26 32.91
CA VAL A 465 16.89 9.03 32.17
C VAL A 465 16.45 9.31 30.72
N LEU A 466 15.42 8.64 30.23
CA LEU A 466 14.82 8.98 28.93
C LEU A 466 14.09 10.33 29.04
N ARG A 467 14.06 11.07 27.92
CA ARG A 467 13.36 12.36 27.87
C ARG A 467 11.88 12.18 28.24
N ASP A 468 11.28 13.16 28.90
CA ASP A 468 9.88 13.08 29.35
C ASP A 468 8.87 13.46 28.24
N GLU A 469 9.29 14.09 27.14
CA GLU A 469 8.39 14.57 26.08
C GLU A 469 8.79 14.15 24.66
N GLY A 470 7.91 14.35 23.68
CA GLY A 470 8.20 14.17 22.25
C GLY A 470 8.29 12.73 21.76
N TRP A 471 7.63 11.79 22.44
CA TRP A 471 7.55 10.39 22.01
C TRP A 471 6.40 10.16 21.03
N GLU A 472 6.70 9.50 19.93
CA GLU A 472 5.72 8.96 18.99
C GLU A 472 5.26 7.57 19.47
N GLY A 473 6.19 6.69 19.89
CA GLY A 473 5.85 5.32 20.30
C GLY A 473 6.74 4.74 21.39
N LEU A 474 6.15 4.19 22.44
CA LEU A 474 6.86 3.44 23.48
C LEU A 474 6.25 2.04 23.59
N PHE A 475 7.06 1.01 23.33
CA PHE A 475 6.64 -0.38 23.40
C PHE A 475 7.44 -1.08 24.50
N LEU A 476 6.76 -1.35 25.63
CA LEU A 476 7.36 -1.83 26.87
C LEU A 476 6.56 -3.06 27.35
N ASN A 477 7.08 -4.26 27.13
CA ASN A 477 6.45 -5.52 27.57
C ASN A 477 6.49 -5.68 29.11
N GLY A 478 5.62 -6.56 29.62
CA GLY A 478 5.13 -6.59 30.98
C GLY A 478 5.58 -7.71 31.93
N ASP A 479 6.83 -8.17 31.89
CA ASP A 479 7.41 -8.86 33.08
C ASP A 479 8.31 -7.92 33.91
N ASN A 480 8.71 -6.78 33.34
CA ASN A 480 9.52 -5.76 34.02
C ASN A 480 8.63 -4.68 34.65
N ASP A 481 9.18 -3.96 35.63
CA ASP A 481 8.46 -2.89 36.34
C ASP A 481 8.48 -1.54 35.60
N PHE A 482 8.84 -1.53 34.32
CA PHE A 482 8.93 -0.36 33.43
C PHE A 482 7.76 0.61 33.54
N TYR A 483 6.54 0.09 33.55
CA TYR A 483 5.33 0.90 33.65
C TYR A 483 5.23 1.73 34.95
N ARG A 484 5.96 1.36 36.01
CA ARG A 484 6.01 2.08 37.30
C ARG A 484 6.97 3.27 37.27
N HIS A 485 7.92 3.25 36.35
CA HIS A 485 8.99 4.25 36.20
C HIS A 485 8.80 5.09 34.94
N LEU A 486 7.60 5.08 34.36
CA LEU A 486 7.21 5.94 33.25
C LEU A 486 7.25 7.41 33.70
N ALA A 487 8.39 8.07 33.47
CA ALA A 487 8.55 9.51 33.68
C ALA A 487 8.02 10.35 32.50
N VAL A 488 7.49 9.70 31.47
CA VAL A 488 7.04 10.34 30.22
C VAL A 488 5.72 11.10 30.43
N LYS A 489 5.71 12.36 30.02
CA LYS A 489 4.56 13.28 30.05
C LYS A 489 3.77 13.27 28.75
N THR A 490 4.44 13.06 27.62
CA THR A 490 3.77 13.06 26.31
C THR A 490 4.21 11.89 25.45
N VAL A 491 3.27 11.06 25.02
CA VAL A 491 3.48 9.97 24.06
C VAL A 491 2.20 9.71 23.26
N LYS A 492 2.29 9.42 21.96
CA LYS A 492 1.12 9.10 21.12
C LYS A 492 0.70 7.64 21.21
N THR A 493 1.64 6.72 21.07
CA THR A 493 1.40 5.28 21.13
C THR A 493 2.14 4.68 22.31
N LEU A 494 1.40 4.01 23.21
CA LEU A 494 1.97 3.36 24.38
C LEU A 494 1.48 1.91 24.46
N HIS A 495 2.42 0.97 24.40
CA HIS A 495 2.12 -0.45 24.54
C HIS A 495 2.72 -0.96 25.86
N LEU A 496 1.85 -1.46 26.73
CA LEU A 496 2.15 -2.03 28.05
C LEU A 496 1.53 -3.43 28.19
N TYR A 497 1.53 -4.19 27.09
CA TYR A 497 0.92 -5.51 27.06
C TYR A 497 1.65 -6.47 27.99
N ASN A 498 0.93 -7.47 28.50
CA ASN A 498 1.33 -8.42 29.54
C ASN A 498 1.74 -7.81 30.89
N SER A 499 1.54 -6.51 31.13
CA SER A 499 2.02 -5.86 32.36
C SER A 499 1.27 -6.29 33.63
N PRO A 500 1.93 -6.34 34.81
CA PRO A 500 1.26 -6.64 36.07
C PRO A 500 0.47 -5.44 36.61
N MET A 501 0.24 -4.41 35.79
CA MET A 501 -0.58 -3.25 36.12
C MET A 501 -2.01 -3.66 36.47
N THR A 502 -2.56 -3.12 37.56
CA THR A 502 -3.92 -3.43 38.04
C THR A 502 -4.92 -2.28 37.86
N ASP A 503 -4.41 -1.06 37.70
CA ASP A 503 -5.17 0.19 37.54
C ASP A 503 -4.36 1.21 36.70
N LEU A 504 -5.02 2.28 36.26
CA LEU A 504 -4.44 3.28 35.35
C LEU A 504 -3.72 4.44 36.07
N SER A 505 -3.49 4.36 37.39
CA SER A 505 -2.95 5.50 38.16
C SER A 505 -1.58 5.98 37.66
N VAL A 506 -0.74 5.05 37.19
CA VAL A 506 0.58 5.37 36.62
C VAL A 506 0.49 6.17 35.30
N LEU A 507 -0.64 6.09 34.61
CA LEU A 507 -0.86 6.81 33.36
C LEU A 507 -1.47 8.19 33.57
N ALA A 508 -1.90 8.55 34.78
CA ALA A 508 -2.61 9.80 35.05
C ALA A 508 -1.81 11.07 34.65
N GLY A 509 -0.47 11.01 34.64
CA GLY A 509 0.41 12.09 34.20
C GLY A 509 0.75 12.10 32.71
N VAL A 510 0.29 11.09 31.95
CA VAL A 510 0.60 10.91 30.53
C VAL A 510 -0.46 11.59 29.68
N SER A 511 -0.02 12.43 28.73
CA SER A 511 -0.89 13.16 27.81
C SER A 511 -0.53 12.87 26.35
N GLY A 512 -1.44 13.21 25.43
CA GLY A 512 -1.23 13.03 24.00
C GLY A 512 -1.46 11.60 23.47
N LEU A 513 -1.86 10.65 24.33
CA LEU A 513 -2.16 9.27 23.95
C LEU A 513 -3.28 9.21 22.91
N ARG A 514 -2.98 8.52 21.81
CA ARG A 514 -3.90 8.14 20.73
C ARG A 514 -4.09 6.63 20.66
N GLU A 515 -3.05 5.86 20.99
CA GLU A 515 -3.11 4.41 21.01
C GLU A 515 -2.55 3.89 22.33
N LEU A 516 -3.33 3.02 22.99
CA LEU A 516 -2.97 2.38 24.24
C LEU A 516 -3.23 0.88 24.14
N ASN A 517 -2.17 0.08 24.23
CA ASN A 517 -2.27 -1.38 24.23
C ASN A 517 -2.00 -1.91 25.65
N LEU A 518 -3.02 -2.52 26.26
CA LEU A 518 -2.98 -3.13 27.59
C LEU A 518 -3.29 -4.63 27.53
N CYS A 519 -3.18 -5.25 26.35
CA CYS A 519 -3.49 -6.66 26.13
C CYS A 519 -2.73 -7.55 27.13
N GLY A 520 -3.38 -8.53 27.75
CA GLY A 520 -2.73 -9.46 28.70
C GLY A 520 -2.33 -8.83 30.04
N SER A 521 -2.65 -7.55 30.29
CA SER A 521 -2.36 -6.92 31.58
C SER A 521 -3.31 -7.39 32.69
N ARG A 522 -2.91 -7.22 33.95
CA ARG A 522 -3.76 -7.54 35.11
C ARG A 522 -4.77 -6.44 35.46
N LEU A 523 -5.10 -5.59 34.50
CA LEU A 523 -5.94 -4.42 34.71
C LEU A 523 -7.36 -4.85 35.12
N THR A 524 -7.86 -4.31 36.23
CA THR A 524 -9.17 -4.67 36.79
C THR A 524 -10.22 -3.56 36.64
N THR A 525 -9.76 -2.32 36.43
CA THR A 525 -10.62 -1.13 36.37
C THR A 525 -10.12 -0.16 35.31
N LEU A 526 -11.05 0.54 34.67
CA LEU A 526 -10.79 1.64 33.75
C LEU A 526 -10.98 3.01 34.41
N GLU A 527 -11.09 3.06 35.74
CA GLU A 527 -11.15 4.33 36.47
C GLU A 527 -9.92 5.19 36.12
N GLY A 528 -10.17 6.45 35.78
CA GLY A 528 -9.13 7.40 35.36
C GLY A 528 -8.86 7.44 33.85
N ILE A 529 -9.39 6.50 33.05
CA ILE A 529 -9.18 6.49 31.58
C ILE A 529 -9.64 7.79 30.90
N GLY A 530 -10.65 8.46 31.47
CA GLY A 530 -11.23 9.71 30.94
C GLY A 530 -10.24 10.88 30.83
N VAL A 531 -9.10 10.84 31.53
CA VAL A 531 -8.02 11.83 31.37
C VAL A 531 -7.42 11.76 29.97
N HIS A 532 -7.49 10.61 29.30
CA HIS A 532 -6.96 10.37 27.96
C HIS A 532 -8.03 10.59 26.87
N SER A 533 -8.66 11.76 26.85
CA SER A 533 -9.74 12.08 25.90
C SER A 533 -9.34 12.02 24.42
N GLY A 534 -8.03 12.07 24.12
CA GLY A 534 -7.47 11.93 22.77
C GLY A 534 -7.31 10.49 22.28
N LEU A 535 -7.64 9.50 23.11
CA LEU A 535 -7.44 8.08 22.79
C LEU A 535 -8.35 7.66 21.63
N GLU A 536 -7.76 7.11 20.58
CA GLU A 536 -8.38 6.64 19.34
C GLU A 536 -8.47 5.10 19.30
N ILE A 537 -7.43 4.42 19.80
CA ILE A 537 -7.30 2.96 19.78
C ILE A 537 -6.98 2.45 21.18
N LEU A 538 -7.74 1.45 21.65
CA LEU A 538 -7.53 0.78 22.92
C LEU A 538 -7.56 -0.74 22.75
N ASP A 539 -6.56 -1.44 23.26
CA ASP A 539 -6.55 -2.90 23.33
C ASP A 539 -6.65 -3.39 24.78
N LEU A 540 -7.74 -4.10 25.09
CA LEU A 540 -8.05 -4.68 26.41
C LEU A 540 -8.19 -6.21 26.35
N ARG A 541 -7.74 -6.86 25.27
CA ARG A 541 -7.73 -8.33 25.16
C ARG A 541 -7.00 -8.93 26.35
N ASP A 542 -7.49 -10.06 26.85
CA ASP A 542 -6.92 -10.77 27.98
C ASP A 542 -6.67 -9.92 29.26
N THR A 543 -7.51 -8.91 29.50
CA THR A 543 -7.52 -8.16 30.77
C THR A 543 -8.55 -8.71 31.76
N LEU A 544 -8.55 -8.18 32.99
CA LEU A 544 -9.51 -8.53 34.05
C LEU A 544 -10.62 -7.46 34.22
N VAL A 545 -10.72 -6.51 33.29
CA VAL A 545 -11.72 -5.45 33.31
C VAL A 545 -13.11 -6.06 33.14
N SER A 546 -14.01 -5.75 34.09
CA SER A 546 -15.40 -6.22 34.07
C SER A 546 -16.43 -5.11 33.80
N ASP A 547 -16.00 -3.86 33.70
CA ASP A 547 -16.87 -2.70 33.44
C ASP A 547 -16.24 -1.79 32.37
N LEU A 548 -16.94 -1.64 31.25
CA LEU A 548 -16.54 -0.80 30.13
C LEU A 548 -17.23 0.57 30.11
N THR A 549 -18.11 0.86 31.08
CA THR A 549 -18.83 2.14 31.19
C THR A 549 -17.91 3.36 31.10
N PRO A 550 -16.69 3.37 31.69
CA PRO A 550 -15.78 4.51 31.57
C PRO A 550 -15.37 4.88 30.13
N LEU A 551 -15.50 3.96 29.17
CA LEU A 551 -15.18 4.22 27.76
C LEU A 551 -16.25 5.05 27.03
N LEU A 552 -17.46 5.18 27.61
CA LEU A 552 -18.51 6.03 27.05
C LEU A 552 -18.05 7.48 26.94
N ASP A 553 -17.28 7.95 27.92
CA ASP A 553 -16.84 9.34 28.04
C ASP A 553 -15.64 9.69 27.14
N LEU A 554 -15.08 8.73 26.39
CA LEU A 554 -13.94 8.97 25.49
C LEU A 554 -14.43 9.39 24.09
N PRO A 555 -14.35 10.69 23.71
CA PRO A 555 -15.00 11.19 22.50
C PRO A 555 -14.33 10.73 21.20
N ASN A 556 -13.03 10.39 21.24
CA ASN A 556 -12.25 10.05 20.05
C ASN A 556 -12.01 8.55 19.88
N LEU A 557 -12.52 7.71 20.80
CA LEU A 557 -12.27 6.27 20.76
C LEU A 557 -12.99 5.64 19.56
N GLN A 558 -12.21 5.15 18.60
CA GLN A 558 -12.66 4.59 17.33
C GLN A 558 -12.50 3.08 17.27
N THR A 559 -11.45 2.53 17.89
CA THR A 559 -11.18 1.09 17.87
C THR A 559 -10.98 0.56 19.28
N LEU A 560 -11.73 -0.49 19.62
CA LEU A 560 -11.57 -1.24 20.86
C LEU A 560 -11.34 -2.72 20.53
N TRP A 561 -10.21 -3.26 20.97
CA TRP A 561 -9.94 -4.70 20.89
C TRP A 561 -10.31 -5.36 22.22
N LEU A 562 -11.14 -6.40 22.11
CA LEU A 562 -11.59 -7.24 23.21
C LEU A 562 -11.34 -8.70 22.86
N GLU A 563 -11.25 -9.54 23.88
CA GLU A 563 -11.23 -10.98 23.69
C GLU A 563 -12.67 -11.51 23.59
N GLU A 564 -12.90 -12.63 22.91
CA GLU A 564 -14.25 -13.18 22.72
C GLU A 564 -15.03 -13.33 24.05
N ARG A 565 -14.34 -13.70 25.13
CA ARG A 565 -14.93 -13.85 26.47
C ARG A 565 -15.47 -12.54 27.07
N GLN A 566 -15.03 -11.39 26.55
CA GLN A 566 -15.44 -10.04 26.99
C GLN A 566 -16.59 -9.47 26.14
N GLU A 567 -17.04 -10.16 25.09
CA GLU A 567 -18.19 -9.75 24.25
C GLU A 567 -19.43 -9.33 25.05
N PRO A 568 -19.83 -10.02 26.14
CA PRO A 568 -21.00 -9.59 26.92
C PRO A 568 -20.86 -8.19 27.55
N LEU A 569 -19.64 -7.74 27.81
CA LEU A 569 -19.36 -6.42 28.38
C LEU A 569 -19.56 -5.30 27.37
N ALA A 570 -19.37 -5.59 26.07
CA ALA A 570 -19.47 -4.63 24.99
C ALA A 570 -20.89 -4.07 24.80
N ALA A 571 -21.92 -4.72 25.36
CA ALA A 571 -23.30 -4.27 25.28
C ALA A 571 -23.51 -2.83 25.80
N VAL A 572 -22.73 -2.39 26.79
CA VAL A 572 -22.79 -1.01 27.33
C VAL A 572 -22.33 0.05 26.30
N LEU A 573 -21.56 -0.37 25.28
CA LEU A 573 -20.99 0.50 24.25
C LEU A 573 -21.74 0.43 22.91
N ALA A 574 -22.83 -0.34 22.82
CA ALA A 574 -23.52 -0.62 21.55
C ALA A 574 -23.97 0.64 20.79
N ASP A 575 -24.34 1.70 21.51
CA ASP A 575 -24.81 2.97 20.93
C ASP A 575 -23.69 4.02 20.80
N LYS A 576 -22.43 3.67 21.09
CA LYS A 576 -21.32 4.62 21.00
C LYS A 576 -20.99 4.89 19.51
N PRO A 577 -21.19 6.12 19.01
CA PRO A 577 -21.04 6.41 17.59
C PRO A 577 -19.57 6.32 17.15
N GLY A 578 -19.32 5.69 16.01
CA GLY A 578 -17.98 5.59 15.42
C GLY A 578 -17.02 4.61 16.11
N LEU A 579 -17.46 3.92 17.17
CA LEU A 579 -16.67 2.87 17.82
C LEU A 579 -16.81 1.54 17.05
N THR A 580 -15.69 0.99 16.63
CA THR A 580 -15.55 -0.37 16.11
C THR A 580 -14.97 -1.27 17.20
N ILE A 581 -15.69 -2.32 17.56
CA ILE A 581 -15.21 -3.35 18.50
C ILE A 581 -14.74 -4.55 17.69
N GLN A 582 -13.48 -4.94 17.90
CA GLN A 582 -12.87 -6.11 17.27
C GLN A 582 -12.62 -7.18 18.33
N TYR A 583 -12.91 -8.43 17.95
CA TYR A 583 -12.65 -9.59 18.78
C TYR A 583 -11.49 -10.38 18.19
N GLY A 584 -10.55 -10.81 19.03
CA GLY A 584 -9.40 -11.58 18.60
C GLY A 584 -8.71 -12.33 19.71
#